data_AF-A0A855K8Q1-F1
#
_entry.id   AF-A0A855K8Q1-F1
#
_cell.length_a   1.000
_cell.length_b   1.000
_cell.length_c   1.000
_cell.angle_alpha   90.00
_cell.angle_beta   90.00
_cell.angle_gamma   90.00
#
_symmetry.space_group_name_H-M   'P 1'
#
loop_
_entity.id
_entity.type
_entity.pdbx_description
1 polymer ?
#
loop_
_entity_poly.entity_id
_entity_poly.type
_entity_poly.pdbx_seq_one_letter_code
_entity_poly.pdbx_strand_id
1 'polypeptide(L)'
;IGTITAAAFDKTGTLTEGKPQVTDIVGFGRPEADVLRLAAALETGSNHPLARAILERAASDNAAVPQITDAKAIGGKGITGTVDG
;
A
#
# COMPACT_ATOMS: atom_id res chain seq x y z
N ILE A 1 9.05 -40.07 -6.51
CA ILE A 1 9.71 -38.80 -6.92
C ILE A 1 11.06 -39.20 -7.49
N GLY A 2 11.32 -38.96 -8.78
CA GLY A 2 12.54 -39.44 -9.44
C GLY A 2 12.53 -39.39 -10.97
N THR A 3 11.38 -39.12 -11.59
CA THR A 3 11.22 -39.09 -13.05
C THR A 3 10.64 -37.77 -13.57
N ILE A 4 10.37 -36.78 -12.71
CA ILE A 4 9.84 -35.47 -13.14
C ILE A 4 11.01 -34.61 -13.63
N THR A 5 10.93 -34.15 -14.87
CA THR A 5 11.93 -33.28 -15.51
C THR A 5 11.42 -31.86 -15.77
N ALA A 6 10.12 -31.60 -15.59
CA ALA A 6 9.51 -30.29 -15.77
C ALA A 6 8.38 -30.06 -14.76
N ALA A 7 8.25 -28.82 -14.29
CA ALA A 7 7.15 -28.37 -13.45
C ALA A 7 6.70 -26.97 -13.91
N ALA A 8 5.39 -26.74 -13.87
CA ALA A 8 4.79 -25.44 -14.11
C ALA A 8 4.18 -24.94 -12.79
N PHE A 9 4.58 -23.73 -12.39
CA PHE A 9 4.12 -23.11 -11.16
C PHE A 9 3.19 -21.96 -11.48
N ASP A 10 2.11 -21.84 -10.70
CA ASP A 10 1.39 -20.59 -10.63
C ASP A 10 2.25 -19.53 -9.92
N LYS A 11 2.06 -18.25 -10.23
CA LYS A 11 2.85 -17.18 -9.60
C LYS A 11 2.24 -16.76 -8.27
N THR A 12 0.99 -16.31 -8.30
CA THR A 12 0.37 -15.61 -7.16
C THR A 12 -0.04 -16.61 -6.09
N GLY A 13 0.51 -16.48 -4.88
CA GLY A 13 0.23 -17.41 -3.79
C GLY A 13 0.98 -18.74 -3.86
N THR A 14 1.78 -18.96 -4.91
CA THR A 14 2.67 -20.14 -5.05
C THR A 14 4.14 -19.73 -5.10
N LEU A 15 4.54 -18.90 -6.08
CA LEU A 15 5.88 -18.31 -6.12
C LEU A 15 5.98 -17.02 -5.30
N THR A 16 4.86 -16.31 -5.13
CA THR A 16 4.76 -15.08 -4.34
C THR A 16 3.79 -15.25 -3.18
N GLU A 17 3.90 -14.40 -2.15
CA GLU A 17 3.02 -14.44 -0.98
C GLU A 17 1.56 -14.06 -1.26
N GLY A 18 1.24 -13.56 -2.46
CA GLY A 18 -0.10 -13.13 -2.84
C GLY A 18 -0.59 -11.88 -2.10
N LYS A 19 0.29 -11.19 -1.36
CA LYS A 19 0.00 -9.95 -0.64
C LYS A 19 0.87 -8.82 -1.19
N PRO A 20 0.27 -7.67 -1.56
CA PRO A 20 1.05 -6.50 -1.96
C PRO A 20 1.90 -5.98 -0.79
N GLN A 21 3.08 -5.46 -1.10
CA GLN A 21 3.96 -4.77 -0.17
C GLN A 21 4.54 -3.53 -0.83
N VAL A 22 4.75 -2.46 -0.06
CA VAL A 22 5.39 -1.23 -0.58
C VAL A 22 6.89 -1.47 -0.67
N THR A 23 7.41 -1.58 -1.90
CA THR A 23 8.84 -1.77 -2.17
C THR A 23 9.59 -0.45 -2.15
N ASP A 24 9.05 0.56 -2.84
CA ASP A 24 9.72 1.84 -3.09
C ASP A 24 8.78 2.99 -2.77
N ILE A 25 9.36 4.08 -2.28
CA ILE A 25 8.67 5.35 -2.06
C ILE A 25 9.52 6.41 -2.74
N VAL A 26 8.95 7.16 -3.66
CA VAL A 26 9.70 8.17 -4.43
C VAL A 26 9.05 9.53 -4.19
N GLY A 27 9.78 10.42 -3.54
CA GLY A 27 9.36 11.80 -3.33
C GLY A 27 9.64 12.68 -4.54
N PHE A 28 8.70 13.57 -4.88
CA PHE A 28 8.91 14.62 -5.88
C PHE A 28 8.84 16.00 -5.23
N GLY A 29 10.00 16.56 -4.92
CA GLY A 29 10.09 17.82 -4.17
C GLY A 29 9.59 17.73 -2.72
N ARG A 30 9.37 16.51 -2.20
CA ARG A 30 8.99 16.20 -0.82
C ARG A 30 9.77 14.98 -0.33
N PRO A 31 10.07 14.88 0.98
CA PRO A 31 10.64 13.67 1.56
C PRO A 31 9.72 12.46 1.38
N GLU A 32 10.31 11.27 1.24
CA GLU A 32 9.58 10.00 1.15
C GLU A 32 8.69 9.77 2.39
N ALA A 33 9.17 10.16 3.56
CA ALA A 33 8.41 10.09 4.81
C ALA A 33 7.09 10.91 4.74
N ASP A 34 7.11 12.07 4.09
CA ASP A 34 5.91 12.89 3.90
C ASP A 34 4.95 12.26 2.90
N VAL A 35 5.47 11.63 1.84
CA VAL A 35 4.65 10.87 0.88
C VAL A 35 3.94 9.72 1.60
N LEU A 36 4.69 8.93 2.38
CA LEU A 36 4.14 7.82 3.14
C LEU A 36 3.10 8.29 4.16
N ARG A 37 3.41 9.36 4.90
CA ARG A 37 2.52 9.98 5.88
C ARG A 37 1.17 10.35 5.28
N LEU A 38 1.19 11.10 4.18
CA LEU A 38 -0.02 11.60 3.53
C LEU A 38 -0.81 10.48 2.84
N ALA A 39 -0.12 9.53 2.21
CA ALA A 39 -0.76 8.38 1.58
C ALA A 39 -1.46 7.49 2.62
N ALA A 40 -0.78 7.19 3.74
CA ALA A 40 -1.36 6.41 4.83
C ALA A 40 -2.58 7.11 5.47
N ALA A 41 -2.55 8.44 5.56
CA ALA A 41 -3.69 9.21 6.04
C ALA A 41 -4.91 8.96 5.14
N LEU A 42 -4.75 9.15 3.82
CA LEU A 42 -5.81 8.96 2.83
C LEU A 42 -6.35 7.53 2.79
N GLU A 43 -5.48 6.53 2.98
CA GLU A 43 -5.85 5.11 2.93
C GLU A 43 -6.47 4.59 4.25
N THR A 44 -6.53 5.43 5.29
CA THR A 44 -7.18 5.08 6.56
C THR A 44 -8.66 4.76 6.34
N GLY A 45 -9.07 3.53 6.67
CA GLY A 45 -10.43 3.04 6.51
C GLY A 45 -10.74 2.40 5.15
N SER A 46 -9.80 2.40 4.20
CA SER A 46 -9.91 1.67 2.94
C SER A 46 -9.64 0.17 3.14
N ASN A 47 -10.49 -0.69 2.58
CA ASN A 47 -10.32 -2.14 2.63
C ASN A 47 -9.56 -2.70 1.41
N HIS A 48 -9.01 -1.83 0.56
CA HIS A 48 -8.30 -2.23 -0.64
C HIS A 48 -6.94 -2.89 -0.27
N PRO A 49 -6.51 -3.99 -0.94
CA PRO A 49 -5.23 -4.64 -0.61
C PRO A 49 -4.00 -3.71 -0.68
N LEU A 50 -4.01 -2.73 -1.59
CA LEU A 50 -2.94 -1.72 -1.69
C LEU A 50 -2.95 -0.74 -0.52
N ALA A 51 -4.14 -0.35 -0.04
CA ALA A 51 -4.29 0.51 1.13
C ALA A 51 -3.65 -0.12 2.37
N ARG A 52 -3.92 -1.42 2.55
CA ARG A 52 -3.33 -2.21 3.64
C ARG A 52 -1.81 -2.25 3.56
N ALA A 53 -1.24 -2.45 2.37
CA ALA A 53 0.22 -2.43 2.19
C ALA A 53 0.84 -1.07 2.57
N ILE A 54 0.17 0.04 2.24
CA ILE A 54 0.61 1.39 2.61
C ILE A 54 0.54 1.59 4.13
N LEU A 55 -0.56 1.20 4.77
CA LEU A 55 -0.75 1.30 6.21
C LEU A 55 0.24 0.43 6.99
N GLU A 56 0.51 -0.80 6.52
CA GLU A 56 1.50 -1.71 7.11
C GLU A 56 2.92 -1.13 7.00
N ARG A 57 3.26 -0.53 5.86
CA ARG A 57 4.53 0.18 5.67
C ARG A 57 4.65 1.39 6.60
N ALA A 58 3.60 2.20 6.69
CA ALA A 58 3.56 3.37 7.58
C ALA A 58 3.71 2.99 9.06
N ALA A 59 3.07 1.89 9.49
CA ALA A 59 3.22 1.35 10.84
C ALA A 59 4.65 0.85 11.10
N SER A 60 5.26 0.15 10.13
CA SER A 60 6.64 -0.35 10.23
C SER A 60 7.66 0.78 10.32
N ASP A 61 7.45 1.87 9.57
CA ASP A 61 8.33 3.03 9.54
C ASP A 61 8.02 4.03 10.68
N ASN A 62 7.08 3.71 11.58
CA ASN A 62 6.58 4.59 12.65
C ASN A 62 6.16 5.97 12.14
N ALA A 63 5.56 6.04 10.96
CA ALA A 63 5.10 7.27 10.37
C ALA A 63 3.93 7.85 11.18
N ALA A 64 3.96 9.15 11.44
CA ALA A 64 2.88 9.84 12.14
C ALA A 64 1.67 10.04 11.21
N VAL A 65 0.72 9.10 11.19
CA VAL A 65 -0.46 9.15 10.31
C VAL A 65 -1.50 10.14 10.87
N PRO A 66 -1.71 11.31 10.23
CA PRO A 66 -2.70 12.29 10.68
C PRO A 66 -4.13 11.81 10.40
N GLN A 67 -5.09 12.36 11.14
CA GLN A 67 -6.50 12.19 10.83
C GLN A 67 -6.86 12.96 9.55
N ILE A 68 -7.73 12.38 8.74
CA ILE A 68 -8.23 13.02 7.51
C ILE A 68 -9.67 13.50 7.71
N THR A 69 -10.02 14.59 7.03
CA THR A 69 -11.42 15.05 6.89
C THR A 69 -11.87 14.92 5.44
N ASP A 70 -13.19 14.94 5.23
CA ASP A 70 -13.81 14.92 3.90
C ASP A 70 -13.36 13.74 3.01
N ALA A 71 -13.08 12.60 3.64
CA ALA A 71 -12.64 11.39 2.98
C ALA A 71 -13.72 10.86 2.02
N LYS A 72 -13.36 10.67 0.75
CA LYS A 72 -14.26 10.16 -0.27
C LYS A 72 -13.55 9.23 -1.25
N ALA A 73 -14.12 8.04 -1.43
CA ALA A 73 -13.75 7.15 -2.51
C ALA A 73 -14.33 7.65 -3.84
N ILE A 74 -13.48 7.71 -4.87
CA ILE A 74 -13.84 8.03 -6.25
C ILE A 74 -13.66 6.75 -7.07
N GLY A 75 -14.78 6.09 -7.38
CA GLY A 75 -14.78 4.82 -8.12
C GLY A 75 -13.96 4.89 -9.40
N GLY A 76 -13.03 3.94 -9.56
CA GLY A 76 -12.12 3.88 -10.70
C GLY A 76 -10.97 4.90 -10.71
N LYS A 77 -10.84 5.75 -9.68
CA LYS A 77 -9.78 6.78 -9.59
C LYS A 77 -8.95 6.74 -8.31
N GLY A 78 -9.55 6.37 -7.18
CA GLY A 78 -8.85 6.28 -5.89
C GLY A 78 -9.62 6.94 -4.75
N ILE A 79 -8.90 7.55 -3.81
CA ILE A 79 -9.45 8.22 -2.63
C ILE A 79 -8.95 9.67 -2.57
N THR A 80 -9.79 10.56 -2.03
CA THR A 80 -9.47 11.96 -1.76
C THR A 80 -9.85 12.32 -0.34
N GLY A 81 -9.19 13.31 0.24
CA GLY A 81 -9.47 13.84 1.57
C GLY A 81 -8.54 15.00 1.89
N THR A 82 -8.80 15.66 3.00
CA THR A 82 -8.04 16.80 3.49
C THR A 82 -7.23 16.38 4.72
N VAL A 83 -5.96 16.79 4.75
CA VAL A 83 -5.02 16.52 5.84
C VAL A 83 -4.51 17.86 6.35
N ASP A 84 -4.54 18.07 7.66
CA ASP A 84 -4.02 19.27 8.33
C ASP A 84 -4.72 20.60 7.94
N GLY A 85 -5.90 20.56 7.29
CA GLY A 85 -6.78 21.72 7.04
C GLY A 85 -6.53 22.44 5.72
#